data_AF-A0AAE0FGB0-F1
#
_entry.id   AF-A0AAE0FGB0-F1
#
_cell.length_a   1.000
_cell.length_b   1.000
_cell.length_c   1.000
_cell.angle_alpha   90.00
_cell.angle_beta   90.00
_cell.angle_gamma   90.00
#
_symmetry.space_group_name_H-M   'P 1'
#
loop_
_entity.id
_entity.type
_entity.pdbx_description
1 polymer ?
#
loop_
_entity_poly.entity_id
_entity_poly.type
_entity_poly.pdbx_seq_one_letter_code
_entity_poly.pdbx_strand_id
1 'polypeptide(L)'
;MEALARIFGRNRSEVSDDDKPEDESMSSADIQPVATDSPSALTRNDPPWVELVNIYVDQTGSEASHAQALESLVQMICGDDGVKFLQLVQSMDSHLNSTDITVRARGTILLAEVVSSIPDDKAANSSALAAFFAARLSDWPSVRGALKGLLCLLRREANATKLNLDTVSPTISALLKKVHVQSHPQPDRQLCFEVLLRVMQTFPSACAALGPEFPDRLISAVDGEKDPRCLLLAFQLWQALPLVFQPAARSGGGGDLRHLEEHAEELCDVMACYFPIVFTAPPGDKRGVTREMLQQGLKGAFTSTPVFTEHVLALILSKLGAAADPPPSTAVIVDSLDMLSGCIDAYGAETMLPHISAV
;
A
#
# COMPACT_ATOMS: atom_id res chain seq x y z
N MET A 1 -7.82 4.13 17.70
CA MET A 1 -7.70 3.62 19.07
C MET A 1 -8.71 2.54 19.38
N GLU A 2 -9.99 2.59 18.99
CA GLU A 2 -10.94 1.49 19.29
C GLU A 2 -10.46 0.08 18.92
N ALA A 3 -9.75 -0.13 17.80
CA ALA A 3 -9.21 -1.46 17.46
C ALA A 3 -8.09 -1.91 18.43
N LEU A 4 -7.17 -1.00 18.78
CA LEU A 4 -6.13 -1.26 19.80
C LEU A 4 -6.80 -1.38 21.19
N ALA A 5 -7.69 -0.48 21.56
CA ALA A 5 -8.42 -0.44 22.82
C ALA A 5 -9.38 -1.63 23.02
N ARG A 6 -10.05 -2.16 21.99
CA ARG A 6 -10.87 -3.38 22.09
C ARG A 6 -10.01 -4.62 22.31
N ILE A 7 -8.80 -4.63 21.78
CA ILE A 7 -7.86 -5.76 21.92
C ILE A 7 -7.07 -5.67 23.22
N PHE A 8 -6.91 -4.47 23.78
CA PHE A 8 -6.11 -4.21 24.99
C PHE A 8 -6.93 -3.80 26.22
N GLY A 9 -8.25 -3.63 26.09
CA GLY A 9 -9.17 -3.18 27.14
C GLY A 9 -9.82 -4.29 27.97
N ARG A 10 -9.52 -5.58 27.74
CA ARG A 10 -9.94 -6.66 28.65
C ARG A 10 -8.99 -6.75 29.85
N ASN A 11 -9.11 -5.76 30.73
CA ASN A 11 -8.81 -5.88 32.17
C ASN A 11 -9.48 -4.72 32.90
N ARG A 12 -10.80 -4.78 33.03
CA ARG A 12 -11.50 -4.24 34.21
C ARG A 12 -12.56 -5.25 34.61
N SER A 13 -12.31 -5.90 35.74
CA SER A 13 -13.30 -6.56 36.57
C SER A 13 -14.42 -5.59 36.93
N GLU A 14 -15.62 -6.16 37.00
CA GLU A 14 -16.90 -5.61 37.50
C GLU A 14 -16.75 -4.61 38.65
N VAL A 15 -17.59 -3.56 38.66
CA VAL A 15 -18.45 -3.19 39.79
C VAL A 15 -19.62 -2.36 39.23
N SER A 16 -20.83 -2.76 39.63
CA SER A 16 -22.10 -2.08 39.47
C SER A 16 -22.21 -0.86 40.39
N ASP A 17 -22.99 0.15 40.00
CA ASP A 17 -24.17 0.60 40.77
C ASP A 17 -24.67 1.94 40.24
N ASP A 18 -25.97 2.14 40.51
CA ASP A 18 -26.87 3.20 40.08
C ASP A 18 -26.36 4.63 40.23
N ASP A 19 -26.75 5.52 39.30
CA ASP A 19 -27.54 6.70 39.70
C ASP A 19 -28.17 7.44 38.50
N LYS A 20 -29.40 7.91 38.73
CA LYS A 20 -30.23 8.70 37.81
C LYS A 20 -29.73 10.16 37.69
N PRO A 21 -30.06 10.89 36.61
CA PRO A 21 -29.81 12.32 36.54
C PRO A 21 -30.99 13.14 37.09
N GLU A 22 -30.69 14.15 37.92
CA GLU A 22 -31.55 15.32 38.12
C GLU A 22 -31.05 16.50 37.28
N ASP A 23 -32.05 17.27 36.84
CA ASP A 23 -32.00 18.42 35.96
C ASP A 23 -31.62 19.70 36.74
N GLU A 24 -31.17 20.71 35.99
CA GLU A 24 -31.37 22.16 36.20
C GLU A 24 -30.14 23.07 36.06
N SER A 25 -30.19 23.80 34.94
CA SER A 25 -30.08 25.27 34.84
C SER A 25 -28.71 25.95 34.73
N MET A 26 -28.70 26.89 33.80
CA MET A 26 -27.60 27.70 33.29
C MET A 26 -27.07 28.74 34.29
N SER A 27 -25.76 29.01 34.24
CA SER A 27 -25.20 30.32 34.58
C SER A 27 -23.99 30.63 33.69
N SER A 28 -24.07 31.77 33.01
CA SER A 28 -23.05 32.39 32.16
C SER A 28 -22.02 33.16 32.98
N ALA A 29 -20.73 32.96 32.69
CA ALA A 29 -19.64 33.95 32.58
C ALA A 29 -18.28 33.33 32.95
N ASP A 30 -17.38 33.26 31.97
CA ASP A 30 -16.00 33.77 32.02
C ASP A 30 -15.16 33.11 30.92
N ILE A 31 -14.91 33.88 29.86
CA ILE A 31 -13.98 33.51 28.78
C ILE A 31 -12.57 33.78 29.32
N GLN A 32 -11.88 32.74 29.78
CA GLN A 32 -10.43 32.76 29.94
C GLN A 32 -9.75 32.40 28.61
N PRO A 33 -8.57 32.98 28.31
CA PRO A 33 -7.88 32.74 27.04
C PRO A 33 -7.44 31.28 26.95
N VAL A 34 -7.67 30.70 25.77
CA VAL A 34 -7.25 29.34 25.40
C VAL A 34 -5.75 29.21 25.62
N ALA A 35 -5.36 28.37 26.58
CA ALA A 35 -3.98 27.96 26.77
C ALA A 35 -3.52 27.20 25.52
N THR A 36 -2.45 27.68 24.91
CA THR A 36 -1.69 26.92 23.92
C THR A 36 -1.09 25.70 24.63
N ASP A 37 -1.56 24.50 24.27
CA ASP A 37 -0.99 23.24 24.75
C ASP A 37 0.50 23.18 24.38
N SER A 38 1.34 23.44 25.38
CA SER A 38 2.75 23.07 25.34
C SER A 38 2.86 21.55 25.57
N PRO A 39 3.89 20.88 25.03
CA PRO A 39 4.09 19.46 25.28
C PRO A 39 4.15 19.20 26.78
N SER A 40 3.38 18.21 27.26
CA SER A 40 3.33 17.83 28.67
C SER A 40 4.74 17.65 29.24
N ALA A 41 5.09 18.43 30.27
CA ALA A 41 6.38 18.34 30.93
C ALA A 41 6.57 16.93 31.53
N LEU A 42 7.66 16.26 31.13
CA LEU A 42 8.09 14.96 31.61
C LEU A 42 8.09 14.91 33.15
N THR A 43 7.43 13.91 33.73
CA THR A 43 7.45 13.70 35.18
C THR A 43 8.56 12.71 35.55
N ARG A 44 9.14 12.85 36.74
CA ARG A 44 10.28 12.04 37.24
C ARG A 44 10.00 10.52 37.35
N ASN A 45 8.78 10.08 37.01
CA ASN A 45 8.32 8.69 37.10
C ASN A 45 7.92 8.07 35.74
N ASP A 46 8.10 8.78 34.61
CA ASP A 46 7.75 8.21 33.32
C ASP A 46 8.66 7.01 32.99
N PRO A 47 8.11 5.92 32.41
CA PRO A 47 8.92 4.79 32.03
C PRO A 47 10.06 5.19 31.07
N PRO A 48 11.22 4.52 31.14
CA PRO A 48 12.42 4.94 30.38
C PRO A 48 12.22 4.94 28.86
N TRP A 49 11.29 4.13 28.33
CA TRP A 49 10.98 4.10 26.90
C TRP A 49 10.19 5.32 26.41
N VAL A 50 9.54 6.08 27.29
CA VAL A 50 8.81 7.30 26.92
C VAL A 50 9.78 8.35 26.35
N GLU A 51 10.95 8.48 26.96
CA GLU A 51 11.98 9.40 26.46
C GLU A 51 12.51 8.97 25.10
N LEU A 52 12.69 7.66 24.87
CA LEU A 52 13.09 7.14 23.56
C LEU A 52 12.03 7.42 22.48
N VAL A 53 10.74 7.32 22.82
CA VAL A 53 9.65 7.72 21.92
C VAL A 53 9.74 9.21 21.60
N ASN A 54 9.96 10.06 22.61
CA ASN A 54 10.08 11.51 22.41
C ASN A 54 11.29 11.87 21.53
N ILE A 55 12.45 11.26 21.78
CA ILE A 55 13.66 11.43 20.95
C ILE A 55 13.35 11.05 19.50
N TYR A 56 12.68 9.92 19.28
CA TYR A 56 12.33 9.50 17.92
C TYR A 56 11.30 10.44 17.29
N VAL A 57 10.31 10.94 18.03
CA VAL A 57 9.25 11.78 17.47
C VAL A 57 9.69 13.23 17.27
N ASP A 58 10.75 13.67 17.92
CA ASP A 58 11.31 15.01 17.75
C ASP A 58 11.90 15.20 16.34
N GLN A 59 11.27 16.07 15.55
CA GLN A 59 11.71 16.42 14.20
C GLN A 59 13.06 17.18 14.15
N THR A 60 13.48 17.78 15.26
CA THR A 60 14.75 18.51 15.35
C THR A 60 15.95 17.59 15.61
N GLY A 61 15.68 16.34 16.01
CA GLY A 61 16.70 15.31 16.18
C GLY A 61 17.36 14.90 14.87
N SER A 62 18.56 14.33 14.97
CA SER A 62 19.29 13.78 13.82
C SER A 62 18.80 12.37 13.46
N GLU A 63 18.97 11.95 12.20
CA GLU A 63 18.67 10.58 11.77
C GLU A 63 19.39 9.52 12.63
N ALA A 64 20.63 9.80 13.05
CA ALA A 64 21.39 8.93 13.94
C ALA A 64 20.73 8.80 15.33
N SER A 65 20.23 9.90 15.90
CA SER A 65 19.51 9.87 17.17
C SER A 65 18.19 9.12 17.08
N HIS A 66 17.46 9.26 15.97
CA HIS A 66 16.23 8.52 15.72
C HIS A 66 16.50 7.02 15.58
N ALA A 67 17.54 6.65 14.82
CA ALA A 67 17.94 5.25 14.65
C ALA A 67 18.36 4.61 15.99
N GLN A 68 19.13 5.32 16.82
CA GLN A 68 19.55 4.83 18.13
C GLN A 68 18.37 4.65 19.09
N ALA A 69 17.40 5.58 19.08
CA ALA A 69 16.18 5.46 19.88
C ALA A 69 15.35 4.24 19.47
N LEU A 70 15.16 4.03 18.16
CA LEU A 70 14.48 2.85 17.63
C LEU A 70 15.19 1.55 18.04
N GLU A 71 16.51 1.48 17.87
CA GLU A 71 17.30 0.30 18.23
C GLU A 71 17.14 -0.03 19.72
N SER A 72 17.22 0.99 20.58
CA SER A 72 17.04 0.83 22.02
C SER A 72 15.65 0.33 22.38
N LEU A 73 14.59 0.87 21.74
CA LEU A 73 13.21 0.40 21.92
C LEU A 73 13.04 -1.07 21.51
N VAL A 74 13.61 -1.47 20.37
CA VAL A 74 13.56 -2.85 19.87
C VAL A 74 14.30 -3.79 20.82
N GLN A 75 15.50 -3.43 21.26
CA GLN A 75 16.26 -4.21 22.24
C GLN A 75 15.47 -4.40 23.55
N MET A 76 14.82 -3.33 24.03
CA MET A 76 13.98 -3.40 25.23
C MET A 76 12.76 -4.32 25.05
N ILE A 77 12.16 -4.42 23.87
CA ILE A 77 11.02 -5.34 23.63
C ILE A 77 11.49 -6.79 23.50
N CYS A 78 12.65 -7.00 22.89
CA CYS A 78 13.19 -8.32 22.64
C CYS A 78 13.76 -8.98 23.91
N GLY A 79 14.23 -8.20 24.89
CA GLY A 79 14.76 -8.70 26.16
C GLY A 79 13.74 -9.48 27.01
N ASP A 80 14.24 -10.38 27.88
CA ASP A 80 13.42 -11.25 28.73
C ASP A 80 12.70 -10.49 29.86
N ASP A 81 13.36 -9.51 30.47
CA ASP A 81 12.77 -8.55 31.43
C ASP A 81 12.28 -7.25 30.73
N GLY A 82 12.05 -7.35 29.42
CA GLY A 82 11.79 -6.25 28.52
C GLY A 82 10.42 -5.58 28.66
N VAL A 83 10.29 -4.39 28.06
CA VAL A 83 8.98 -3.72 27.93
C VAL A 83 8.10 -4.54 26.99
N LYS A 84 6.86 -4.82 27.40
CA LYS A 84 5.91 -5.46 26.48
C LYS A 84 5.60 -4.48 25.36
N PHE A 85 5.56 -4.95 24.11
CA PHE A 85 5.17 -4.13 22.95
C PHE A 85 3.87 -3.35 23.20
N LEU A 86 2.91 -3.96 23.91
CA LEU A 86 1.68 -3.29 24.32
C LEU A 86 1.92 -2.04 25.20
N GLN A 87 2.81 -2.11 26.18
CA GLN A 87 3.11 -0.97 27.06
C GLN A 87 3.71 0.19 26.27
N LEU A 88 4.54 -0.12 25.26
CA LEU A 88 5.03 0.89 24.32
C LEU A 88 3.86 1.53 23.56
N VAL A 89 3.00 0.74 22.92
CA VAL A 89 1.85 1.25 22.15
C VAL A 89 0.94 2.12 23.01
N GLN A 90 0.71 1.75 24.27
CA GLN A 90 -0.08 2.55 25.22
C GLN A 90 0.60 3.89 25.54
N SER A 91 1.92 3.91 25.71
CA SER A 91 2.66 5.16 25.96
C SER A 91 2.70 6.10 24.76
N MET A 92 2.43 5.59 23.56
CA MET A 92 2.40 6.38 22.31
C MET A 92 1.03 7.03 22.04
N ASP A 93 0.02 6.88 22.92
CA ASP A 93 -1.34 7.37 22.67
C ASP A 93 -1.39 8.88 22.38
N SER A 94 -0.64 9.68 23.16
CA SER A 94 -0.54 11.13 22.96
C SER A 94 0.14 11.50 21.64
N HIS A 95 1.14 10.71 21.19
CA HIS A 95 1.81 10.95 19.91
C HIS A 95 0.94 10.52 18.72
N LEU A 96 0.30 9.35 18.79
CA LEU A 96 -0.52 8.80 17.70
C LEU A 96 -1.83 9.56 17.49
N ASN A 97 -2.31 10.28 18.50
CA ASN A 97 -3.51 11.11 18.43
C ASN A 97 -3.23 12.61 18.61
N SER A 98 -1.96 13.02 18.51
CA SER A 98 -1.57 14.43 18.62
C SER A 98 -2.31 15.32 17.62
N THR A 99 -2.63 16.56 17.99
CA THR A 99 -3.13 17.54 17.02
C THR A 99 -2.04 18.00 16.06
N ASP A 100 -0.76 17.89 16.48
CA ASP A 100 0.41 18.15 15.64
C ASP A 100 0.59 17.04 14.59
N ILE A 101 0.50 17.42 13.32
CA ILE A 101 0.58 16.51 12.17
C ILE A 101 1.93 15.78 12.08
N THR A 102 3.02 16.45 12.47
CA THR A 102 4.37 15.89 12.40
C THR A 102 4.57 14.86 13.51
N VAL A 103 4.10 15.18 14.72
CA VAL A 103 4.13 14.25 15.86
C VAL A 103 3.36 12.97 15.52
N ARG A 104 2.13 13.09 14.97
CA ARG A 104 1.36 11.91 14.54
C ARG A 104 2.05 11.11 13.44
N ALA A 105 2.57 11.79 12.42
CA ALA A 105 3.26 11.14 11.32
C ALA A 105 4.45 10.33 11.82
N ARG A 106 5.32 10.95 12.62
CA ARG A 106 6.51 10.29 13.19
C ARG A 106 6.15 9.19 14.18
N GLY A 107 5.13 9.37 15.01
CA GLY A 107 4.62 8.31 15.89
C GLY A 107 4.10 7.10 15.12
N THR A 108 3.40 7.33 14.00
CA THR A 108 2.92 6.24 13.13
C THR A 108 4.08 5.51 12.45
N ILE A 109 5.11 6.24 12.01
CA ILE A 109 6.33 5.65 11.42
C ILE A 109 7.09 4.84 12.48
N LEU A 110 7.27 5.36 13.70
CA LEU A 110 7.93 4.66 14.80
C LEU A 110 7.23 3.32 15.06
N LEU A 111 5.90 3.32 15.16
CA LEU A 111 5.14 2.11 15.40
C LEU A 111 5.36 1.08 14.29
N ALA A 112 5.35 1.51 13.02
CA ALA A 112 5.61 0.63 11.88
C ALA A 112 7.04 0.07 11.88
N GLU A 113 8.03 0.88 12.26
CA GLU A 113 9.44 0.45 12.31
C GLU A 113 9.70 -0.50 13.48
N VAL A 114 9.14 -0.24 14.67
CA VAL A 114 9.19 -1.18 15.79
C VAL A 114 8.55 -2.51 15.41
N VAL A 115 7.35 -2.51 14.82
CA VAL A 115 6.70 -3.73 14.34
C VAL A 115 7.57 -4.44 13.29
N SER A 116 8.30 -3.71 12.45
CA SER A 116 9.18 -4.32 11.44
C SER A 116 10.45 -4.94 12.03
N SER A 117 10.86 -4.52 13.22
CA SER A 117 12.15 -4.91 13.82
C SER A 117 12.03 -5.92 14.96
N ILE A 118 10.82 -6.19 15.47
CA ILE A 118 10.59 -7.18 16.54
C ILE A 118 10.17 -8.55 15.97
N PRO A 119 10.53 -9.65 16.64
CA PRO A 119 10.04 -11.00 16.33
C PRO A 119 8.50 -11.11 16.31
N ASP A 120 7.98 -12.07 15.57
CA ASP A 120 6.54 -12.25 15.39
C ASP A 120 5.80 -12.59 16.69
N ASP A 121 6.41 -13.36 17.58
CA ASP A 121 5.88 -13.73 18.90
C ASP A 121 5.86 -12.54 19.89
N LYS A 122 6.68 -11.52 19.65
CA LYS A 122 6.75 -10.30 20.44
C LYS A 122 5.80 -9.22 19.95
N ALA A 123 5.44 -9.24 18.66
CA ALA A 123 4.44 -8.34 18.12
C ALA A 123 3.06 -8.70 18.66
N ALA A 124 2.28 -7.69 19.04
CA ALA A 124 0.88 -7.91 19.40
C ALA A 124 0.06 -8.38 18.18
N ASN A 125 -1.22 -8.67 18.45
CA ASN A 125 -2.24 -9.08 17.48
C ASN A 125 -2.13 -8.33 16.13
N SER A 126 -1.68 -9.02 15.09
CA SER A 126 -1.47 -8.45 13.75
C SER A 126 -2.76 -7.93 13.12
N SER A 127 -3.92 -8.51 13.42
CA SER A 127 -5.20 -7.97 12.97
C SER A 127 -5.53 -6.61 13.59
N ALA A 128 -5.16 -6.41 14.86
CA ALA A 128 -5.27 -5.10 15.53
C ALA A 128 -4.45 -4.03 14.82
N LEU A 129 -3.19 -4.39 14.55
CA LEU A 129 -2.22 -3.50 13.94
C LEU A 129 -2.62 -3.18 12.49
N ALA A 130 -3.06 -4.18 11.73
CA ALA A 130 -3.55 -3.99 10.37
C ALA A 130 -4.78 -3.07 10.35
N ALA A 131 -5.76 -3.28 11.24
CA ALA A 131 -6.91 -2.40 11.36
C ALA A 131 -6.51 -0.97 11.76
N PHE A 132 -5.54 -0.82 12.66
CA PHE A 132 -5.00 0.49 13.05
C PHE A 132 -4.34 1.20 11.86
N PHE A 133 -3.43 0.54 11.15
CA PHE A 133 -2.75 1.15 10.00
C PHE A 133 -3.72 1.43 8.85
N ALA A 134 -4.68 0.54 8.57
CA ALA A 134 -5.73 0.77 7.58
C ALA A 134 -6.57 2.01 7.91
N ALA A 135 -6.91 2.24 9.17
CA ALA A 135 -7.59 3.46 9.59
C ALA A 135 -6.74 4.72 9.35
N ARG A 136 -5.41 4.62 9.55
CA ARG A 136 -4.47 5.73 9.34
C ARG A 136 -4.23 6.08 7.87
N LEU A 137 -4.63 5.24 6.91
CA LEU A 137 -4.62 5.60 5.49
C LEU A 137 -5.53 6.81 5.16
N SER A 138 -6.46 7.17 6.06
CA SER A 138 -7.31 8.37 5.89
C SER A 138 -6.67 9.65 6.46
N ASP A 139 -5.52 9.54 7.16
CA ASP A 139 -4.80 10.66 7.78
C ASP A 139 -3.54 10.93 6.96
N TRP A 140 -3.60 11.91 6.06
CA TRP A 140 -2.56 12.17 5.05
C TRP A 140 -1.12 12.16 5.59
N PRO A 141 -0.79 12.85 6.71
CA PRO A 141 0.56 12.82 7.29
C PRO A 141 1.01 11.42 7.75
N SER A 142 0.08 10.55 8.13
CA SER A 142 0.36 9.22 8.66
C SER A 142 0.40 8.12 7.60
N VAL A 143 0.05 8.40 6.34
CA VAL A 143 -0.04 7.38 5.28
C VAL A 143 1.27 6.61 5.09
N ARG A 144 2.43 7.30 5.11
CA ARG A 144 3.73 6.62 4.99
C ARG A 144 3.96 5.58 6.09
N GLY A 145 3.69 5.94 7.33
CA GLY A 145 3.78 5.02 8.47
C GLY A 145 2.77 3.88 8.36
N ALA A 146 1.54 4.19 7.94
CA ALA A 146 0.49 3.21 7.72
C ALA A 146 0.88 2.17 6.65
N LEU A 147 1.36 2.61 5.49
CA LEU A 147 1.79 1.72 4.41
C LEU A 147 2.98 0.85 4.82
N LYS A 148 3.99 1.41 5.49
CA LYS A 148 5.11 0.64 6.05
C LYS A 148 4.61 -0.47 7.00
N GLY A 149 3.72 -0.11 7.91
CA GLY A 149 3.15 -1.05 8.89
C GLY A 149 2.35 -2.16 8.22
N LEU A 150 1.46 -1.82 7.27
CA LEU A 150 0.69 -2.80 6.50
C LEU A 150 1.59 -3.73 5.70
N LEU A 151 2.58 -3.18 5.00
CA LEU A 151 3.50 -3.97 4.18
C LEU A 151 4.33 -4.94 5.04
N CYS A 152 4.80 -4.51 6.20
CA CYS A 152 5.45 -5.38 7.18
C CYS A 152 4.54 -6.55 7.56
N LEU A 153 3.30 -6.26 7.98
CA LEU A 153 2.35 -7.28 8.40
C LEU A 153 2.00 -8.25 7.27
N LEU A 154 1.90 -7.77 6.03
CA LEU A 154 1.64 -8.62 4.86
C LEU A 154 2.85 -9.47 4.44
N ARG A 155 4.07 -9.06 4.78
CA ARG A 155 5.31 -9.79 4.44
C ARG A 155 5.68 -10.88 5.43
N ARG A 156 5.27 -10.74 6.69
CA ARG A 156 5.45 -11.77 7.73
C ARG A 156 4.77 -13.09 7.30
N GLU A 157 5.28 -14.21 7.80
CA GLU A 157 4.80 -15.53 7.37
C GLU A 157 3.32 -15.73 7.69
N ALA A 158 2.58 -16.39 6.81
CA ALA A 158 1.12 -16.58 6.95
C ALA A 158 0.73 -17.27 8.28
N ASN A 159 1.57 -18.18 8.76
CA ASN A 159 1.36 -18.88 10.04
C ASN A 159 1.55 -17.96 11.26
N ALA A 160 2.35 -16.90 11.13
CA ALA A 160 2.71 -15.99 12.21
C ALA A 160 1.73 -14.81 12.31
N THR A 161 1.24 -14.31 11.18
CA THR A 161 0.42 -13.09 11.12
C THR A 161 -1.06 -13.32 11.45
N LYS A 162 -1.58 -14.53 11.26
CA LYS A 162 -3.03 -14.83 11.39
C LYS A 162 -3.92 -13.82 10.62
N LEU A 163 -3.39 -13.14 9.60
CA LEU A 163 -4.17 -12.22 8.78
C LEU A 163 -5.17 -13.02 7.95
N ASN A 164 -6.42 -12.57 7.95
CA ASN A 164 -7.52 -13.20 7.24
C ASN A 164 -8.24 -12.17 6.36
N LEU A 165 -9.21 -12.64 5.57
CA LEU A 165 -9.97 -11.79 4.66
C LEU A 165 -10.72 -10.66 5.39
N ASP A 166 -11.24 -10.91 6.60
CA ASP A 166 -11.94 -9.89 7.40
C ASP A 166 -11.03 -8.71 7.79
N THR A 167 -9.73 -8.96 7.94
CA THR A 167 -8.73 -7.93 8.25
C THR A 167 -8.22 -7.24 6.98
N VAL A 168 -7.98 -8.01 5.92
CA VAL A 168 -7.33 -7.51 4.70
C VAL A 168 -8.31 -6.76 3.79
N SER A 169 -9.58 -7.19 3.71
CA SER A 169 -10.57 -6.56 2.83
C SER A 169 -10.82 -5.08 3.17
N PRO A 170 -10.98 -4.68 4.44
CA PRO A 170 -11.06 -3.26 4.81
C PRO A 170 -9.77 -2.49 4.50
N THR A 171 -8.62 -3.15 4.58
CA THR A 171 -7.31 -2.53 4.29
C THR A 171 -7.20 -2.15 2.83
N ILE A 172 -7.47 -3.09 1.92
CA ILE A 172 -7.42 -2.81 0.48
C ILE A 172 -8.50 -1.80 0.07
N SER A 173 -9.70 -1.91 0.63
CA SER A 173 -10.75 -0.92 0.39
C SER A 173 -10.34 0.47 0.86
N ALA A 174 -9.67 0.60 2.01
CA ALA A 174 -9.21 1.90 2.51
C ALA A 174 -8.11 2.48 1.62
N LEU A 175 -7.14 1.67 1.20
CA LEU A 175 -6.07 2.10 0.30
C LEU A 175 -6.62 2.62 -1.02
N LEU A 176 -7.46 1.83 -1.70
CA LEU A 176 -7.99 2.17 -3.02
C LEU A 176 -9.04 3.29 -3.00
N LYS A 177 -9.82 3.45 -1.93
CA LYS A 177 -10.89 4.46 -1.86
C LYS A 177 -10.48 5.79 -1.23
N LYS A 178 -9.46 5.79 -0.35
CA LYS A 178 -9.13 6.96 0.47
C LYS A 178 -7.77 7.55 0.18
N VAL A 179 -6.87 6.81 -0.47
CA VAL A 179 -5.54 7.29 -0.82
C VAL A 179 -5.50 7.64 -2.29
N HIS A 180 -5.31 8.92 -2.59
CA HIS A 180 -5.01 9.35 -3.96
C HIS A 180 -3.51 9.22 -4.22
N VAL A 181 -3.09 8.08 -4.76
CA VAL A 181 -1.67 7.67 -4.89
C VAL A 181 -0.82 8.75 -5.57
N GLN A 182 -1.30 9.36 -6.65
CA GLN A 182 -0.59 10.33 -7.49
C GLN A 182 -0.21 11.61 -6.74
N SER A 183 -0.97 11.96 -5.68
CA SER A 183 -0.67 13.13 -4.85
C SER A 183 0.46 12.91 -3.85
N HIS A 184 0.94 11.68 -3.67
CA HIS A 184 2.03 11.36 -2.76
C HIS A 184 3.42 11.53 -3.39
N PRO A 185 4.45 11.78 -2.56
CA PRO A 185 5.84 11.70 -3.01
C PRO A 185 6.20 10.27 -3.43
N GLN A 186 7.18 10.15 -4.32
CA GLN A 186 7.55 8.87 -4.96
C GLN A 186 7.74 7.69 -3.99
N PRO A 187 8.45 7.82 -2.86
CA PRO A 187 8.64 6.68 -1.95
C PRO A 187 7.33 6.12 -1.40
N ASP A 188 6.33 6.98 -1.19
CA ASP A 188 5.04 6.59 -0.64
C ASP A 188 4.15 5.95 -1.73
N ARG A 189 4.24 6.43 -2.98
CA ARG A 189 3.60 5.76 -4.13
C ARG A 189 4.12 4.34 -4.35
N GLN A 190 5.45 4.18 -4.25
CA GLN A 190 6.08 2.87 -4.31
C GLN A 190 5.53 1.94 -3.22
N LEU A 191 5.39 2.43 -1.98
CA LEU A 191 4.79 1.66 -0.89
C LEU A 191 3.32 1.29 -1.16
N CYS A 192 2.52 2.19 -1.75
CA CYS A 192 1.15 1.87 -2.17
C CYS A 192 1.13 0.67 -3.12
N PHE A 193 1.98 0.68 -4.16
CA PHE A 193 2.04 -0.41 -5.14
C PHE A 193 2.59 -1.71 -4.53
N GLU A 194 3.58 -1.64 -3.63
CA GLU A 194 4.07 -2.82 -2.92
C GLU A 194 2.99 -3.47 -2.03
N VAL A 195 2.18 -2.66 -1.33
CA VAL A 195 1.05 -3.15 -0.54
C VAL A 195 -0.01 -3.78 -1.44
N LEU A 196 -0.43 -3.09 -2.51
CA LEU A 196 -1.43 -3.61 -3.46
C LEU A 196 -0.99 -4.93 -4.07
N LEU A 197 0.25 -5.00 -4.57
CA LEU A 197 0.80 -6.19 -5.20
C LEU A 197 0.83 -7.36 -4.23
N ARG A 198 1.26 -7.12 -2.99
CA ARG A 198 1.31 -8.16 -1.96
C ARG A 198 -0.09 -8.69 -1.61
N VAL A 199 -1.09 -7.81 -1.53
CA VAL A 199 -2.48 -8.22 -1.30
C VAL A 199 -3.02 -9.01 -2.48
N MET A 200 -2.82 -8.57 -3.73
CA MET A 200 -3.27 -9.29 -4.92
C MET A 200 -2.69 -10.71 -5.00
N GLN A 201 -1.41 -10.88 -4.63
CA GLN A 201 -0.73 -12.17 -4.65
C GLN A 201 -1.13 -13.09 -3.49
N THR A 202 -1.45 -12.54 -2.32
CA THR A 202 -1.65 -13.33 -1.09
C THR A 202 -3.14 -13.52 -0.75
N PHE A 203 -3.97 -12.53 -1.06
CA PHE A 203 -5.41 -12.48 -0.77
C PHE A 203 -6.21 -12.05 -2.00
N PRO A 204 -6.10 -12.75 -3.16
CA PRO A 204 -6.80 -12.37 -4.39
C PRO A 204 -8.32 -12.26 -4.19
N SER A 205 -8.91 -13.09 -3.32
CA SER A 205 -10.34 -13.02 -2.99
C SER A 205 -10.76 -11.73 -2.29
N ALA A 206 -9.89 -11.08 -1.51
CA ALA A 206 -10.16 -9.76 -0.93
C ALA A 206 -10.26 -8.69 -2.00
N CYS A 207 -9.42 -8.78 -3.05
CA CYS A 207 -9.49 -7.89 -4.21
C CYS A 207 -10.75 -8.16 -5.04
N ALA A 208 -11.02 -9.44 -5.36
CA ALA A 208 -12.16 -9.83 -6.17
C ALA A 208 -13.51 -9.46 -5.52
N ALA A 209 -13.59 -9.44 -4.19
CA ALA A 209 -14.78 -9.04 -3.44
C ALA A 209 -15.17 -7.57 -3.65
N LEU A 210 -14.27 -6.72 -4.15
CA LEU A 210 -14.60 -5.34 -4.55
C LEU A 210 -15.35 -5.28 -5.90
N GLY A 211 -15.42 -6.40 -6.64
CA GLY A 211 -16.18 -6.53 -7.88
C GLY A 211 -15.72 -5.56 -8.98
N PRO A 212 -16.64 -4.89 -9.69
CA PRO A 212 -16.29 -4.00 -10.81
C PRO A 212 -15.53 -2.74 -10.37
N GLU A 213 -15.61 -2.34 -9.09
CA GLU A 213 -14.83 -1.20 -8.61
C GLU A 213 -13.32 -1.51 -8.56
N PHE A 214 -12.91 -2.78 -8.57
CA PHE A 214 -11.48 -3.11 -8.41
C PHE A 214 -10.63 -2.63 -9.58
N PRO A 215 -10.93 -2.98 -10.85
CA PRO A 215 -10.19 -2.47 -12.01
C PRO A 215 -10.18 -0.93 -12.05
N ASP A 216 -11.32 -0.27 -11.89
CA ASP A 216 -11.44 1.20 -11.87
C ASP A 216 -10.49 1.86 -10.87
N ARG A 217 -10.45 1.32 -9.66
CA ARG A 217 -9.64 1.89 -8.58
C ARG A 217 -8.16 1.59 -8.81
N LEU A 218 -7.83 0.45 -9.41
CA LEU A 218 -6.46 0.11 -9.77
C LEU A 218 -5.95 1.01 -10.90
N ILE A 219 -6.77 1.26 -11.92
CA ILE A 219 -6.54 2.26 -12.97
C ILE A 219 -6.26 3.61 -12.33
N SER A 220 -7.18 4.12 -11.50
CA SER A 220 -7.02 5.42 -10.85
C SER A 220 -5.78 5.49 -9.95
N ALA A 221 -5.36 4.38 -9.33
CA ALA A 221 -4.18 4.32 -8.50
C ALA A 221 -2.87 4.33 -9.30
N VAL A 222 -2.86 3.92 -10.57
CA VAL A 222 -1.65 3.83 -11.40
C VAL A 222 -1.55 4.94 -12.45
N ASP A 223 -2.68 5.49 -12.89
CA ASP A 223 -2.73 6.51 -13.94
C ASP A 223 -1.77 7.68 -13.65
N GLY A 224 -1.05 8.13 -14.68
CA GLY A 224 -0.10 9.22 -14.59
C GLY A 224 1.22 8.94 -13.83
N GLU A 225 1.54 7.70 -13.48
CA GLU A 225 2.85 7.37 -12.89
C GLU A 225 4.01 7.61 -13.88
N LYS A 226 5.13 8.13 -13.38
CA LYS A 226 6.30 8.52 -14.19
C LYS A 226 7.61 7.99 -13.66
N ASP A 227 7.68 7.66 -12.36
CA ASP A 227 8.90 7.15 -11.78
C ASP A 227 9.13 5.68 -12.22
N PRO A 228 10.29 5.34 -12.80
CA PRO A 228 10.52 4.03 -13.37
C PRO A 228 10.46 2.89 -12.34
N ARG A 229 10.75 3.16 -11.05
CA ARG A 229 10.64 2.14 -9.98
C ARG A 229 9.18 1.82 -9.67
N CYS A 230 8.35 2.86 -9.69
CA CYS A 230 6.92 2.73 -9.47
C CYS A 230 6.24 2.08 -10.68
N LEU A 231 6.68 2.41 -11.91
CA LEU A 231 6.21 1.76 -13.13
C LEU A 231 6.48 0.25 -13.16
N LEU A 232 7.66 -0.20 -12.72
CA LEU A 232 7.93 -1.65 -12.63
C LEU A 232 6.92 -2.37 -11.72
N LEU A 233 6.55 -1.75 -10.60
CA LEU A 233 5.50 -2.30 -9.71
C LEU A 233 4.12 -2.21 -10.37
N ALA A 234 3.80 -1.12 -11.06
CA ALA A 234 2.55 -0.98 -11.81
C ALA A 234 2.38 -2.07 -12.88
N PHE A 235 3.44 -2.40 -13.61
CA PHE A 235 3.44 -3.51 -14.56
C PHE A 235 3.21 -4.87 -13.87
N GLN A 236 3.79 -5.07 -12.68
CA GLN A 236 3.53 -6.27 -11.88
C GLN A 236 2.10 -6.33 -11.35
N LEU A 237 1.47 -5.19 -11.03
CA LEU A 237 0.04 -5.14 -10.68
C LEU A 237 -0.82 -5.61 -11.86
N TRP A 238 -0.53 -5.15 -13.08
CA TRP A 238 -1.22 -5.62 -14.29
C TRP A 238 -1.01 -7.11 -14.55
N GLN A 239 0.20 -7.63 -14.31
CA GLN A 239 0.49 -9.06 -14.43
C GLN A 239 -0.26 -9.90 -13.39
N ALA A 240 -0.48 -9.37 -12.19
CA ALA A 240 -1.22 -10.04 -11.12
C ALA A 240 -2.75 -9.92 -11.27
N LEU A 241 -3.24 -8.97 -12.05
CA LEU A 241 -4.67 -8.65 -12.18
C LEU A 241 -5.53 -9.83 -12.66
N PRO A 242 -5.15 -10.62 -13.68
CA PRO A 242 -5.95 -11.78 -14.10
C PRO A 242 -6.08 -12.83 -12.99
N LEU A 243 -5.05 -12.98 -12.15
CA LEU A 243 -5.02 -13.96 -11.05
C LEU A 243 -5.98 -13.60 -9.91
N VAL A 244 -6.37 -12.32 -9.79
CA VAL A 244 -7.41 -11.88 -8.84
C VAL A 244 -8.75 -12.50 -9.20
N PHE A 245 -9.09 -12.51 -10.48
CA PHE A 245 -10.38 -12.95 -11.02
C PHE A 245 -10.38 -14.42 -11.46
N GLN A 246 -9.21 -15.05 -11.54
CA GLN A 246 -9.02 -16.48 -11.77
C GLN A 246 -8.23 -17.14 -10.63
N PRO A 247 -8.78 -17.23 -9.40
CA PRO A 247 -8.13 -18.00 -8.34
C PRO A 247 -7.95 -19.44 -8.83
N ALA A 248 -6.73 -19.98 -8.67
CA ALA A 248 -6.30 -21.24 -9.27
C ALA A 248 -7.38 -22.34 -9.30
N ALA A 249 -7.44 -23.08 -10.42
CA ALA A 249 -8.36 -24.18 -10.74
C ALA A 249 -8.52 -25.28 -9.65
N ARG A 250 -7.73 -25.23 -8.57
CA ARG A 250 -7.81 -26.11 -7.40
C ARG A 250 -9.12 -25.99 -6.61
N SER A 251 -9.90 -24.93 -6.80
CA SER A 251 -11.20 -24.74 -6.11
C SER A 251 -12.42 -25.08 -6.97
N GLY A 252 -12.26 -25.58 -8.21
CA GLY A 252 -13.38 -26.07 -9.03
C GLY A 252 -14.41 -25.02 -9.49
N GLY A 253 -14.26 -23.75 -9.09
CA GLY A 253 -15.01 -22.63 -9.64
C GLY A 253 -14.30 -22.06 -10.86
N GLY A 254 -15.00 -21.94 -11.99
CA GLY A 254 -14.50 -21.15 -13.12
C GLY A 254 -14.27 -19.71 -12.66
N GLY A 255 -13.12 -19.12 -13.01
CA GLY A 255 -12.86 -17.71 -12.74
C GLY A 255 -13.88 -16.83 -13.46
N ASP A 256 -14.23 -15.70 -12.85
CA ASP A 256 -15.15 -14.71 -13.43
C ASP A 256 -14.36 -13.52 -13.95
N LEU A 257 -14.05 -13.55 -15.24
CA LEU A 257 -13.29 -12.50 -15.92
C LEU A 257 -14.14 -11.31 -16.35
N ARG A 258 -15.47 -11.31 -16.15
CA ARG A 258 -16.36 -10.28 -16.71
C ARG A 258 -15.90 -8.86 -16.38
N HIS A 259 -15.45 -8.64 -15.15
CA HIS A 259 -15.01 -7.32 -14.71
C HIS A 259 -13.68 -6.92 -15.35
N LEU A 260 -12.83 -7.89 -15.68
CA LEU A 260 -11.61 -7.63 -16.45
C LEU A 260 -11.93 -7.31 -17.91
N GLU A 261 -12.88 -8.04 -18.51
CA GLU A 261 -13.35 -7.84 -19.88
C GLU A 261 -14.03 -6.48 -20.05
N GLU A 262 -14.91 -6.10 -19.12
CA GLU A 262 -15.63 -4.82 -19.11
C GLU A 262 -14.68 -3.60 -19.05
N HIS A 263 -13.47 -3.75 -18.48
CA HIS A 263 -12.50 -2.67 -18.30
C HIS A 263 -11.25 -2.86 -19.17
N ALA A 264 -11.26 -3.79 -20.12
CA ALA A 264 -10.08 -4.17 -20.89
C ALA A 264 -9.46 -2.99 -21.65
N GLU A 265 -10.29 -2.17 -22.29
CA GLU A 265 -9.87 -0.98 -23.03
C GLU A 265 -9.13 0.00 -22.12
N GLU A 266 -9.77 0.41 -21.01
CA GLU A 266 -9.21 1.39 -20.08
C GLU A 266 -7.91 0.88 -19.40
N LEU A 267 -7.88 -0.40 -19.04
CA LEU A 267 -6.68 -1.05 -18.50
C LEU A 267 -5.52 -1.05 -19.51
N CYS A 268 -5.82 -1.29 -20.78
CA CYS A 268 -4.83 -1.22 -21.85
C CYS A 268 -4.37 0.22 -22.09
N ASP A 269 -5.27 1.19 -22.09
CA ASP A 269 -4.97 2.61 -22.35
C ASP A 269 -4.01 3.21 -21.33
N VAL A 270 -4.18 2.89 -20.04
CA VAL A 270 -3.25 3.30 -18.97
C VAL A 270 -1.82 2.85 -19.27
N MET A 271 -1.67 1.64 -19.81
CA MET A 271 -0.35 1.07 -20.14
C MET A 271 0.17 1.49 -21.52
N ALA A 272 -0.73 1.77 -22.46
CA ALA A 272 -0.42 2.15 -23.85
C ALA A 272 0.44 3.42 -23.93
N CYS A 273 0.28 4.34 -22.98
CA CYS A 273 1.06 5.58 -22.95
C CYS A 273 2.57 5.35 -22.74
N TYR A 274 2.98 4.17 -22.27
CA TYR A 274 4.38 3.79 -22.09
C TYR A 274 4.97 3.07 -23.32
N PHE A 275 4.19 2.82 -24.39
CA PHE A 275 4.64 2.08 -25.56
C PHE A 275 4.94 2.98 -26.78
N PRO A 276 6.13 2.88 -27.41
CA PRO A 276 7.31 2.11 -26.97
C PRO A 276 8.04 2.80 -25.82
N ILE A 277 8.75 2.02 -25.00
CA ILE A 277 9.53 2.59 -23.88
C ILE A 277 10.70 3.41 -24.44
N VAL A 278 10.68 4.71 -24.17
CA VAL A 278 11.82 5.61 -24.37
C VAL A 278 12.33 6.01 -22.98
N PHE A 279 13.45 5.41 -22.58
CA PHE A 279 14.03 5.65 -21.25
C PHE A 279 15.55 5.75 -21.34
N THR A 280 16.09 6.73 -20.64
CA THR A 280 17.54 6.88 -20.42
C THR A 280 17.74 7.18 -18.94
N ALA A 281 18.47 6.30 -18.26
CA ALA A 281 18.73 6.47 -16.84
C ALA A 281 19.55 7.77 -16.59
N PRO A 282 19.26 8.51 -15.50
CA PRO A 282 20.08 9.67 -15.13
C PRO A 282 21.57 9.30 -14.95
N PRO A 283 22.51 10.18 -15.28
CA PRO A 283 23.93 9.94 -15.05
C PRO A 283 24.21 9.65 -13.56
N GLY A 284 24.92 8.54 -13.28
CA GLY A 284 25.26 8.15 -11.91
C GLY A 284 24.14 7.49 -11.12
N ASP A 285 23.05 7.07 -11.78
CA ASP A 285 21.95 6.38 -11.11
C ASP A 285 22.37 4.99 -10.58
N LYS A 286 22.56 4.90 -9.26
CA LYS A 286 22.86 3.65 -8.55
C LYS A 286 21.64 2.74 -8.35
N ARG A 287 20.42 3.19 -8.72
CA ARG A 287 19.14 2.53 -8.43
C ARG A 287 18.79 1.40 -9.42
N GLY A 288 19.50 1.31 -10.54
CA GLY A 288 19.56 0.09 -11.36
C GLY A 288 18.38 -0.22 -12.30
N VAL A 289 17.37 0.65 -12.43
CA VAL A 289 16.29 0.42 -13.41
C VAL A 289 16.81 0.71 -14.81
N THR A 290 16.67 -0.25 -15.73
CA THR A 290 17.05 -0.10 -17.14
C THR A 290 15.85 0.01 -18.06
N ARG A 291 16.09 0.43 -19.31
CA ARG A 291 15.06 0.47 -20.36
C ARG A 291 14.49 -0.93 -20.59
N GLU A 292 15.35 -1.93 -20.63
CA GLU A 292 15.00 -3.33 -20.88
C GLU A 292 14.10 -3.88 -19.77
N MET A 293 14.34 -3.52 -18.51
CA MET A 293 13.45 -3.90 -17.40
C MET A 293 12.05 -3.33 -17.58
N LEU A 294 11.94 -2.06 -17.98
CA LEU A 294 10.65 -1.42 -18.24
C LEU A 294 9.95 -2.03 -19.46
N GLN A 295 10.69 -2.33 -20.53
CA GLN A 295 10.15 -2.99 -21.72
C GLN A 295 9.61 -4.38 -21.40
N GLN A 296 10.38 -5.21 -20.69
CA GLN A 296 9.94 -6.55 -20.29
C GLN A 296 8.77 -6.49 -19.30
N GLY A 297 8.77 -5.53 -18.39
CA GLY A 297 7.65 -5.28 -17.48
C GLY A 297 6.37 -4.94 -18.25
N LEU A 298 6.42 -3.97 -19.16
CA LEU A 298 5.29 -3.56 -19.99
C LEU A 298 4.80 -4.69 -20.90
N LYS A 299 5.73 -5.44 -21.51
CA LYS A 299 5.41 -6.64 -22.29
C LYS A 299 4.63 -7.64 -21.45
N GLY A 300 5.15 -7.98 -20.27
CA GLY A 300 4.45 -8.88 -19.34
C GLY A 300 3.08 -8.35 -18.92
N ALA A 301 2.93 -7.03 -18.74
CA ALA A 301 1.65 -6.41 -18.39
C ALA A 301 0.60 -6.58 -19.50
N PHE A 302 0.98 -6.33 -20.77
CA PHE A 302 0.08 -6.54 -21.90
C PHE A 302 -0.21 -8.01 -22.13
N THR A 303 0.79 -8.88 -22.07
CA THR A 303 0.62 -10.31 -22.35
C THR A 303 0.08 -11.12 -21.17
N SER A 304 -0.39 -10.46 -20.10
CA SER A 304 -0.82 -11.15 -18.87
C SER A 304 -2.14 -11.91 -19.03
N THR A 305 -2.97 -11.54 -20.00
CA THR A 305 -4.27 -12.16 -20.26
C THR A 305 -4.71 -12.00 -21.72
N PRO A 306 -5.33 -13.03 -22.34
CA PRO A 306 -5.97 -12.91 -23.66
C PRO A 306 -7.08 -11.86 -23.72
N VAL A 307 -7.62 -11.41 -22.59
CA VAL A 307 -8.63 -10.34 -22.54
C VAL A 307 -8.12 -9.04 -23.19
N PHE A 308 -6.80 -8.81 -23.17
CA PHE A 308 -6.18 -7.61 -23.74
C PHE A 308 -5.88 -7.73 -25.25
N THR A 309 -6.17 -8.87 -25.89
CA THR A 309 -5.73 -9.14 -27.27
C THR A 309 -6.16 -8.06 -28.26
N GLU A 310 -7.44 -7.69 -28.30
CA GLU A 310 -7.96 -6.71 -29.27
C GLU A 310 -7.24 -5.36 -29.16
N HIS A 311 -7.18 -4.82 -27.94
CA HIS A 311 -6.60 -3.50 -27.67
C HIS A 311 -5.07 -3.47 -27.86
N VAL A 312 -4.37 -4.52 -27.42
CA VAL A 312 -2.91 -4.61 -27.57
C VAL A 312 -2.51 -4.76 -29.04
N LEU A 313 -3.24 -5.56 -29.81
CA LEU A 313 -2.96 -5.67 -31.25
C LEU A 313 -3.26 -4.37 -31.99
N ALA A 314 -4.38 -3.69 -31.66
CA ALA A 314 -4.67 -2.37 -32.23
C ALA A 314 -3.53 -1.36 -31.93
N LEU A 315 -3.00 -1.36 -30.70
CA LEU A 315 -1.85 -0.53 -30.32
C LEU A 315 -0.62 -0.87 -31.17
N ILE A 316 -0.24 -2.15 -31.27
CA ILE A 316 0.94 -2.58 -32.04
C ILE A 316 0.82 -2.18 -33.51
N LEU A 317 -0.33 -2.46 -34.14
CA LEU A 317 -0.56 -2.13 -35.54
C LEU A 317 -0.52 -0.62 -35.79
N SER A 318 -1.03 0.18 -34.85
CA SER A 318 -0.93 1.64 -34.93
C SER A 318 0.53 2.13 -34.94
N LYS A 319 1.45 1.42 -34.26
CA LYS A 319 2.88 1.77 -34.23
C LYS A 319 3.66 1.23 -35.42
N LEU A 320 3.23 0.12 -36.01
CA LEU A 320 3.82 -0.46 -37.22
C LEU A 320 3.36 0.23 -38.51
N GLY A 321 2.22 0.93 -38.47
CA GLY A 321 1.59 1.53 -39.65
C GLY A 321 2.53 2.39 -40.48
N ALA A 322 2.80 1.98 -41.72
CA ALA A 322 3.64 2.70 -42.68
C ALA A 322 3.04 4.05 -43.13
N ALA A 323 1.77 4.30 -42.82
CA ALA A 323 1.09 5.57 -43.08
C ALA A 323 1.32 6.63 -41.98
N ALA A 324 2.03 6.29 -40.89
CA ALA A 324 2.42 7.26 -39.89
C ALA A 324 3.39 8.29 -40.48
N ASP A 325 3.16 9.58 -40.20
CA ASP A 325 4.05 10.67 -40.57
C ASP A 325 4.55 11.39 -39.29
N PRO A 326 5.85 11.33 -38.96
CA PRO A 326 6.91 10.61 -39.67
C PRO A 326 6.77 9.08 -39.54
N PRO A 327 7.38 8.29 -40.46
CA PRO A 327 7.38 6.85 -40.37
C PRO A 327 8.05 6.36 -39.08
N PRO A 328 7.66 5.19 -38.54
CA PRO A 328 8.19 4.69 -37.28
C PRO A 328 9.70 4.42 -37.37
N SER A 329 10.42 4.73 -36.30
CA SER A 329 11.85 4.44 -36.23
C SER A 329 12.11 2.93 -36.17
N THR A 330 13.30 2.49 -36.58
CA THR A 330 13.69 1.07 -36.48
C THR A 330 13.52 0.51 -35.06
N ALA A 331 13.80 1.32 -34.03
CA ALA A 331 13.62 0.91 -32.64
C ALA A 331 12.15 0.66 -32.30
N VAL A 332 11.24 1.53 -32.76
CA VAL A 332 9.78 1.34 -32.59
C VAL A 332 9.31 0.07 -33.30
N ILE A 333 9.80 -0.18 -34.52
CA ILE A 333 9.46 -1.39 -35.28
C ILE A 333 9.92 -2.64 -34.54
N VAL A 334 11.18 -2.67 -34.08
CA VAL A 334 11.73 -3.82 -33.34
C VAL A 334 10.95 -4.08 -32.05
N ASP A 335 10.66 -3.04 -31.27
CA ASP A 335 9.88 -3.18 -30.03
C ASP A 335 8.44 -3.66 -30.30
N SER A 336 7.82 -3.22 -31.40
CA SER A 336 6.47 -3.63 -31.81
C SER A 336 6.42 -5.08 -32.27
N LEU A 337 7.43 -5.54 -33.01
CA LEU A 337 7.54 -6.94 -33.42
C LEU A 337 7.85 -7.85 -32.23
N ASP A 338 8.69 -7.40 -31.29
CA ASP A 338 8.96 -8.17 -30.05
C ASP A 338 7.69 -8.29 -29.18
N MET A 339 6.91 -7.22 -29.05
CA MET A 339 5.62 -7.24 -28.36
C MET A 339 4.64 -8.19 -29.04
N LEU A 340 4.52 -8.13 -30.38
CA LEU A 340 3.66 -9.02 -31.16
C LEU A 340 4.03 -10.49 -30.96
N SER A 341 5.32 -10.81 -31.01
CA SER A 341 5.81 -12.17 -30.73
C SER A 341 5.37 -12.63 -29.33
N GLY A 342 5.51 -11.77 -28.32
CA GLY A 342 5.05 -12.07 -26.96
C GLY A 342 3.55 -12.31 -26.86
N CYS A 343 2.75 -11.54 -27.59
CA CYS A 343 1.29 -11.73 -27.65
C CYS A 343 0.92 -13.08 -28.29
N ILE A 344 1.59 -13.46 -29.38
CA ILE A 344 1.37 -14.76 -30.04
C ILE A 344 1.64 -15.91 -29.07
N ASP A 345 2.77 -15.84 -28.34
CA ASP A 345 3.17 -16.87 -27.39
C ASP A 345 2.21 -16.96 -26.19
N ALA A 346 1.73 -15.81 -25.69
CA ALA A 346 0.89 -15.75 -24.49
C ALA A 346 -0.59 -16.01 -24.73
N TYR A 347 -1.16 -15.50 -25.82
CA TYR A 347 -2.61 -15.58 -26.10
C TYR A 347 -3.01 -16.86 -26.83
N GLY A 348 -2.05 -17.50 -27.51
CA GLY A 348 -2.27 -18.72 -28.27
C GLY A 348 -2.95 -18.49 -29.63
N ALA A 349 -2.86 -19.51 -30.48
CA ALA A 349 -3.29 -19.41 -31.88
C ALA A 349 -4.79 -19.12 -32.05
N GLU A 350 -5.64 -19.70 -31.21
CA GLU A 350 -7.10 -19.54 -31.32
C GLU A 350 -7.53 -18.08 -31.11
N THR A 351 -6.99 -17.43 -30.07
CA THR A 351 -7.26 -16.02 -29.77
C THR A 351 -6.70 -15.09 -30.85
N MET A 352 -5.54 -15.43 -31.42
CA MET A 352 -4.88 -14.59 -32.42
C MET A 352 -5.51 -14.71 -33.82
N LEU A 353 -6.13 -15.84 -34.16
CA LEU A 353 -6.63 -16.16 -35.50
C LEU A 353 -7.54 -15.08 -36.12
N PRO A 354 -8.51 -14.47 -35.40
CA PRO A 354 -9.36 -13.42 -35.95
C PRO A 354 -8.59 -12.16 -36.39
N HIS A 355 -7.40 -11.94 -35.83
CA HIS A 355 -6.60 -10.74 -36.05
C HIS A 355 -5.48 -10.92 -37.09
N ILE A 356 -5.22 -12.15 -37.56
CA ILE A 356 -4.11 -12.46 -38.49
C ILE A 356 -4.18 -11.64 -39.78
N SER A 357 -5.38 -11.32 -40.28
CA SER A 357 -5.50 -10.54 -41.51
C SER A 357 -5.08 -9.06 -41.37
N ALA A 358 -5.03 -8.55 -40.14
CA ALA A 358 -4.62 -7.18 -39.83
C ALA A 358 -3.13 -7.05 -39.48
N VAL A 359 -2.48 -8.17 -39.15
CA VAL A 359 -1.04 -8.32 -38.87
C VAL A 359 -0.30 -8.68 -40.15
#